data_AF-A0A923KPN4-F1
#
_entry.id   AF-A0A923KPN4-F1
#
_cell.length_a   1.000
_cell.length_b   1.000
_cell.length_c   1.000
_cell.angle_alpha   90.00
_cell.angle_beta   90.00
_cell.angle_gamma   90.00
#
_symmetry.space_group_name_H-M   'P 1'
#
loop_
_entity.id
_entity.type
_entity.pdbx_description
1 polymer ?
#
loop_
_entity_poly.entity_id
_entity_poly.type
_entity_poly.pdbx_seq_one_letter_code
_entity_poly.pdbx_strand_id
1 'polypeptide(L)'
;MTYYLSHIQIANAVLCLLMAAQLLGMPAMRTLPKRLLAMNCFLYAHQSIALVILLNSNSAWFSLSRPLGAMLLGPALYLYFACLQRTDGKLRRHDLWHAFAAILIFLCLYLIKPMRAWIDTAILISFVLYTMITAWSMRPGQQALAHLGSHAASAFIWLKALLAMSVVNIIIELAVNLELAQGTALSDSISMLIASIAFFAINATMVLAALQRSHFLEWMYQFGAPQKLGEDAVEPKSDTAIEEQTECRALFERWVQLIQTEQLHKLEFGITLPQAARKLQIPARQLSNAVNQIYGKSFSMHLNDLRVQEAQVLLSSRPDLSIIEVMHEAGFSTKSNFNKEFLRVTGMSPSAYRDENLSASPLP
;
A
#
# COMPACT_ATOMS: atom_id res chain seq x y z
N MET A 1 -29.23 -21.09 -6.75
CA MET A 1 -28.02 -20.22 -6.75
C MET A 1 -28.33 -18.79 -6.31
N THR A 2 -29.42 -18.18 -6.82
CA THR A 2 -29.89 -16.82 -6.49
C THR A 2 -29.92 -16.47 -4.99
N TYR A 3 -30.41 -17.38 -4.14
CA TYR A 3 -30.46 -17.19 -2.68
C TYR A 3 -29.06 -16.91 -2.09
N TYR A 4 -28.09 -17.79 -2.37
CA TYR A 4 -26.72 -17.65 -1.86
C TYR A 4 -26.04 -16.40 -2.40
N LEU A 5 -26.19 -16.16 -3.70
CA LEU A 5 -25.63 -14.98 -4.35
C LEU A 5 -26.16 -13.69 -3.72
N SER A 6 -27.45 -13.64 -3.42
CA SER A 6 -28.06 -12.48 -2.75
C SER A 6 -27.47 -12.23 -1.37
N HIS A 7 -27.31 -13.28 -0.55
CA HIS A 7 -26.74 -13.15 0.80
C HIS A 7 -25.27 -12.70 0.78
N ILE A 8 -24.46 -13.28 -0.11
CA ILE A 8 -23.05 -12.89 -0.27
C ILE A 8 -22.94 -11.43 -0.71
N GLN A 9 -23.80 -11.00 -1.64
CA GLN A 9 -23.80 -9.61 -2.11
C GLN A 9 -24.28 -8.63 -1.04
N ILE A 10 -25.27 -8.97 -0.22
CA ILE A 10 -25.64 -8.16 0.95
C ILE A 10 -24.44 -8.03 1.90
N ALA A 11 -23.75 -9.14 2.19
CA ALA A 11 -22.57 -9.11 3.05
C ALA A 11 -21.44 -8.26 2.46
N ASN A 12 -21.20 -8.35 1.15
CA ASN A 12 -20.25 -7.48 0.42
C ASN A 12 -20.61 -6.00 0.56
N ALA A 13 -21.89 -5.65 0.36
CA ALA A 13 -22.35 -4.27 0.52
C ALA A 13 -22.07 -3.75 1.93
N VAL A 14 -22.38 -4.55 2.96
CA VAL A 14 -22.09 -4.19 4.36
C VAL A 14 -20.60 -3.99 4.60
N LEU A 15 -19.73 -4.89 4.12
CA LEU A 15 -18.28 -4.76 4.28
C LEU A 15 -17.73 -3.51 3.58
N CYS A 16 -18.20 -3.20 2.36
CA CYS A 16 -17.81 -1.98 1.67
C CYS A 16 -18.27 -0.72 2.42
N LEU A 17 -19.49 -0.71 2.98
CA LEU A 17 -19.99 0.41 3.78
C LEU A 17 -19.19 0.58 5.08
N LEU A 18 -18.84 -0.51 5.75
CA LEU A 18 -17.98 -0.48 6.95
C LEU A 18 -16.59 0.08 6.61
N MET A 19 -16.00 -0.36 5.50
CA MET A 19 -14.72 0.18 5.02
C MET A 19 -14.83 1.68 4.70
N ALA A 20 -15.89 2.10 4.02
CA ALA A 20 -16.13 3.52 3.72
C ALA A 20 -16.24 4.36 5.00
N ALA A 21 -17.02 3.89 5.98
CA ALA A 21 -17.18 4.56 7.28
C ALA A 21 -15.84 4.66 8.03
N GLN A 22 -15.06 3.58 8.03
CA GLN A 22 -13.74 3.56 8.65
C GLN A 22 -12.78 4.55 7.99
N LEU A 23 -12.71 4.57 6.65
CA LEU A 23 -11.88 5.51 5.89
C LEU A 23 -12.26 6.97 6.17
N LEU A 24 -13.57 7.29 6.18
CA LEU A 24 -14.04 8.64 6.49
C LEU A 24 -13.68 9.06 7.93
N GLY A 25 -13.75 8.10 8.87
CA GLY A 25 -13.41 8.28 10.27
C GLY A 25 -11.90 8.41 10.57
N MET A 26 -11.00 8.13 9.62
CA MET A 26 -9.55 8.27 9.85
C MET A 26 -9.14 9.75 9.94
N PRO A 27 -8.65 10.25 11.09
CA PRO A 27 -8.29 11.66 11.25
C PRO A 27 -6.95 11.99 10.59
N ALA A 28 -6.03 11.02 10.50
CA ALA A 28 -4.72 11.24 9.94
C ALA A 28 -4.77 11.44 8.43
N MET A 29 -5.38 10.53 7.65
CA MET A 29 -5.38 10.63 6.19
C MET A 29 -5.93 11.98 5.69
N ARG A 30 -5.21 12.60 4.73
CA ARG A 30 -5.68 13.77 3.98
C ARG A 30 -7.14 13.58 3.54
N THR A 31 -7.91 14.65 3.68
CA THR A 31 -9.38 14.60 3.56
C THR A 31 -9.87 14.14 2.19
N LEU A 32 -9.21 14.56 1.10
CA LEU A 32 -9.66 14.22 -0.25
C LEU A 32 -9.34 12.76 -0.66
N PRO A 33 -8.09 12.25 -0.51
CA PRO A 33 -7.80 10.83 -0.78
C PRO A 33 -8.72 9.85 -0.04
N LYS A 34 -8.96 10.05 1.26
CA LYS A 34 -9.85 9.15 2.02
C LYS A 34 -11.28 9.17 1.51
N ARG A 35 -11.79 10.34 1.11
CA ARG A 35 -13.13 10.49 0.54
C ARG A 35 -13.23 9.83 -0.84
N LEU A 36 -12.20 9.94 -1.68
CA LEU A 36 -12.18 9.28 -3.00
C LEU A 36 -12.11 7.76 -2.88
N LEU A 37 -11.33 7.22 -1.94
CA LEU A 37 -11.32 5.79 -1.68
C LEU A 37 -12.64 5.30 -1.08
N ALA A 38 -13.23 6.06 -0.13
CA ALA A 38 -14.56 5.77 0.40
C ALA A 38 -15.65 5.82 -0.69
N MET A 39 -15.55 6.74 -1.65
CA MET A 39 -16.44 6.79 -2.82
C MET A 39 -16.38 5.51 -3.64
N ASN A 40 -15.19 4.93 -3.85
CA ASN A 40 -15.07 3.63 -4.51
C ASN A 40 -15.78 2.52 -3.71
N CYS A 41 -15.63 2.50 -2.39
CA CYS A 41 -16.36 1.57 -1.53
C CYS A 41 -17.88 1.76 -1.63
N PHE A 42 -18.38 3.00 -1.68
CA PHE A 42 -19.81 3.26 -1.89
C PHE A 42 -20.30 2.79 -3.27
N LEU A 43 -19.52 2.98 -4.33
CA LEU A 43 -19.85 2.48 -5.66
C LEU A 43 -19.94 0.94 -5.67
N TYR A 44 -18.99 0.24 -5.04
CA TYR A 44 -19.05 -1.22 -4.90
C TYR A 44 -20.26 -1.68 -4.06
N ALA A 45 -20.54 -1.01 -2.94
CA ALA A 45 -21.74 -1.30 -2.14
C ALA A 45 -23.03 -1.12 -2.95
N HIS A 46 -23.11 -0.05 -3.74
CA HIS A 46 -24.21 0.18 -4.67
C HIS A 46 -24.32 -0.95 -5.71
N GLN A 47 -23.21 -1.39 -6.32
CA GLN A 47 -23.22 -2.51 -7.28
C GLN A 47 -23.78 -3.79 -6.67
N SER A 48 -23.34 -4.12 -5.45
CA SER A 48 -23.81 -5.31 -4.71
C SER A 48 -25.31 -5.23 -4.39
N ILE A 49 -25.78 -4.09 -3.88
CA ILE A 49 -27.22 -3.89 -3.58
C ILE A 49 -28.05 -3.94 -4.87
N ALA A 50 -27.61 -3.27 -5.93
CA ALA A 50 -28.31 -3.24 -7.19
C ALA A 50 -28.43 -4.64 -7.82
N LEU A 51 -27.38 -5.47 -7.73
CA LEU A 51 -27.42 -6.85 -8.18
C LEU A 51 -28.45 -7.67 -7.37
N VAL A 52 -28.48 -7.56 -6.05
CA VAL A 52 -29.47 -8.25 -5.20
C VAL A 52 -30.90 -7.87 -5.62
N ILE A 53 -31.14 -6.58 -5.84
CA ILE A 53 -32.47 -6.09 -6.23
C ILE A 53 -32.86 -6.63 -7.61
N LEU A 54 -31.94 -6.64 -8.59
CA LEU A 54 -32.19 -7.19 -9.93
C LEU A 54 -32.42 -8.70 -9.93
N LEU A 55 -31.79 -9.43 -9.00
CA LEU A 55 -31.97 -10.88 -8.88
C LEU A 55 -33.32 -11.27 -8.24
N ASN A 56 -33.89 -10.41 -7.40
CA ASN A 56 -35.09 -10.71 -6.60
C ASN A 56 -36.33 -9.91 -7.01
N SER A 57 -36.17 -8.83 -7.78
CA SER A 57 -37.24 -7.92 -8.18
C SER A 57 -36.98 -7.30 -9.55
N ASN A 58 -38.04 -6.90 -10.23
CA ASN A 58 -37.94 -6.28 -11.55
C ASN A 58 -38.03 -4.74 -11.43
N SER A 59 -36.97 -4.11 -10.92
CA SER A 59 -36.92 -2.65 -10.70
C SER A 59 -36.23 -1.90 -11.85
N ALA A 60 -36.97 -1.02 -12.52
CA ALA A 60 -36.46 -0.19 -13.62
C ALA A 60 -35.44 0.87 -13.18
N TRP A 61 -35.41 1.25 -11.90
CA TRP A 61 -34.42 2.21 -11.40
C TRP A 61 -33.01 1.61 -11.38
N PHE A 62 -32.89 0.35 -10.95
CA PHE A 62 -31.59 -0.33 -10.83
C PHE A 62 -31.05 -0.85 -12.16
N SER A 63 -31.88 -0.97 -13.19
CA SER A 63 -31.41 -1.22 -14.55
C SER A 63 -30.68 -0.03 -15.17
N LEU A 64 -30.91 1.19 -14.68
CA LEU A 64 -30.15 2.39 -15.05
C LEU A 64 -28.96 2.64 -14.12
N SER A 65 -29.18 2.62 -12.80
CA SER A 65 -28.15 3.05 -11.85
C SER A 65 -26.95 2.10 -11.80
N ARG A 66 -27.18 0.80 -11.99
CA ARG A 66 -26.12 -0.21 -11.88
C ARG A 66 -25.05 -0.05 -12.97
N PRO A 67 -25.39 -0.01 -14.28
CA PRO A 67 -24.40 0.23 -15.33
C PRO A 67 -23.67 1.57 -15.19
N LEU A 68 -24.39 2.64 -14.80
CA LEU A 68 -23.76 3.95 -14.55
C LEU A 68 -22.72 3.89 -13.44
N GLY A 69 -23.06 3.27 -12.30
CA GLY A 69 -22.14 3.09 -11.19
C GLY A 69 -20.92 2.24 -11.59
N ALA A 70 -21.11 1.23 -12.43
CA ALA A 70 -20.03 0.38 -12.92
C ALA A 70 -19.08 1.17 -13.84
N MET A 71 -19.62 2.00 -14.73
CA MET A 71 -18.85 2.89 -15.62
C MET A 71 -17.97 3.87 -14.83
N LEU A 72 -18.42 4.30 -13.65
CA LEU A 72 -17.72 5.25 -12.78
C LEU A 72 -16.63 4.64 -11.90
N LEU A 73 -16.58 3.32 -11.71
CA LEU A 73 -15.59 2.66 -10.85
C LEU A 73 -14.15 2.90 -11.33
N GLY A 74 -13.89 2.75 -12.64
CA GLY A 74 -12.58 3.02 -13.24
C GLY A 74 -12.10 4.46 -13.02
N PRO A 75 -12.87 5.49 -13.45
CA PRO A 75 -12.57 6.88 -13.18
C PRO A 75 -12.38 7.18 -11.68
N ALA A 76 -13.24 6.66 -10.80
CA ALA A 76 -13.15 6.90 -9.36
C ALA A 76 -11.85 6.35 -8.77
N LEU A 77 -11.39 5.17 -9.21
CA LEU A 77 -10.11 4.61 -8.78
C LEU A 77 -8.94 5.45 -9.30
N TYR A 78 -8.99 5.89 -10.56
CA TYR A 78 -7.99 6.79 -11.13
C TYR A 78 -7.88 8.10 -10.35
N LEU A 79 -9.01 8.73 -9.99
CA LEU A 79 -9.01 9.96 -9.20
C LEU A 79 -8.31 9.78 -7.86
N TYR A 80 -8.52 8.63 -7.20
CA TYR A 80 -7.80 8.31 -5.96
C TYR A 80 -6.29 8.22 -6.20
N PHE A 81 -5.84 7.52 -7.24
CA PHE A 81 -4.41 7.40 -7.58
C PHE A 81 -3.78 8.75 -7.91
N ALA A 82 -4.44 9.54 -8.77
CA ALA A 82 -3.99 10.86 -9.17
C ALA A 82 -3.90 11.82 -7.97
N CYS A 83 -4.88 11.76 -7.07
CA CYS A 83 -4.90 12.58 -5.86
C CYS A 83 -3.81 12.18 -4.86
N LEU A 84 -3.57 10.88 -4.68
CA LEU A 84 -2.59 10.38 -3.72
C LEU A 84 -1.14 10.64 -4.16
N GLN A 85 -0.87 10.61 -5.48
CA GLN A 85 0.47 10.84 -6.02
C GLN A 85 0.90 12.32 -6.00
N ARG A 86 0.01 13.26 -5.65
CA ARG A 86 0.31 14.69 -5.65
C ARG A 86 0.66 15.22 -4.27
N THR A 87 1.68 16.07 -4.23
CA THR A 87 2.18 16.73 -3.02
C THR A 87 1.13 17.59 -2.32
N ASP A 88 0.23 18.23 -3.06
CA ASP A 88 -0.86 19.06 -2.53
C ASP A 88 -2.12 18.25 -2.17
N GLY A 89 -2.22 16.99 -2.60
CA GLY A 89 -3.37 16.13 -2.37
C GLY A 89 -4.66 16.66 -2.98
N LYS A 90 -4.57 17.46 -4.05
CA LYS A 90 -5.74 18.08 -4.72
C LYS A 90 -5.95 17.50 -6.12
N LEU A 91 -7.20 17.46 -6.54
CA LEU A 91 -7.58 17.20 -7.93
C LEU A 91 -7.43 18.48 -8.77
N ARG A 92 -7.03 18.31 -10.03
CA ARG A 92 -6.97 19.38 -11.04
C ARG A 92 -8.26 19.33 -11.86
N ARG A 93 -8.60 20.44 -12.52
CA ARG A 93 -9.78 20.51 -13.39
C ARG A 93 -9.78 19.44 -14.48
N HIS A 94 -8.61 19.10 -15.02
CA HIS A 94 -8.45 18.02 -15.98
C HIS A 94 -8.98 16.68 -15.44
N ASP A 95 -8.73 16.36 -14.17
CA ASP A 95 -9.08 15.03 -13.64
C ASP A 95 -10.60 14.81 -13.59
N LEU A 96 -11.36 15.89 -13.35
CA LEU A 96 -12.82 15.84 -13.30
C LEU A 96 -13.45 15.48 -14.66
N TRP A 97 -12.74 15.72 -15.76
CA TRP A 97 -13.21 15.31 -17.09
C TRP A 97 -13.34 13.80 -17.23
N HIS A 98 -12.60 13.00 -16.45
CA HIS A 98 -12.72 11.54 -16.48
C HIS A 98 -14.10 11.06 -16.00
N ALA A 99 -14.59 11.60 -14.89
CA ALA A 99 -15.92 11.29 -14.38
C ALA A 99 -17.01 11.85 -15.30
N PHE A 100 -16.83 13.09 -15.77
CA PHE A 100 -17.77 13.72 -16.70
C PHE A 100 -17.90 12.93 -18.01
N ALA A 101 -16.77 12.53 -18.61
CA ALA A 101 -16.76 11.75 -19.85
C ALA A 101 -17.43 10.38 -19.66
N ALA A 102 -17.19 9.70 -18.54
CA ALA A 102 -17.86 8.44 -18.24
C ALA A 102 -19.40 8.59 -18.17
N ILE A 103 -19.89 9.64 -17.52
CA ILE A 103 -21.32 9.95 -17.44
C ILE A 103 -21.87 10.29 -18.82
N LEU A 104 -21.18 11.15 -19.59
CA LEU A 104 -21.61 11.56 -20.92
C LEU A 104 -21.71 10.37 -21.89
N ILE A 105 -20.68 9.52 -21.92
CA ILE A 105 -20.67 8.30 -22.75
C ILE A 105 -21.83 7.39 -22.34
N PHE A 106 -22.04 7.17 -21.04
CA PHE A 106 -23.16 6.37 -20.57
C PHE A 106 -24.51 6.94 -21.01
N LEU A 107 -24.73 8.25 -20.86
CA LEU A 107 -25.96 8.91 -21.28
C LEU A 107 -26.19 8.78 -22.80
N CYS A 108 -25.14 8.96 -23.62
CA CYS A 108 -25.23 8.76 -25.06
C CYS A 108 -25.65 7.32 -25.42
N LEU A 109 -25.05 6.32 -24.78
CA LEU A 109 -25.38 4.91 -25.01
C LEU A 109 -26.80 4.56 -24.50
N TYR A 110 -27.21 5.13 -23.37
CA TYR A 110 -28.51 4.83 -22.76
C TYR A 110 -29.69 5.50 -23.48
N LEU A 111 -29.53 6.75 -23.93
CA LEU A 111 -30.60 7.51 -24.58
C LEU A 111 -30.88 7.02 -26.00
N ILE A 112 -29.87 6.50 -26.71
CA ILE A 112 -30.01 6.00 -28.07
C ILE A 112 -30.33 4.49 -28.00
N LYS A 113 -31.60 4.10 -28.23
CA LYS A 113 -32.07 2.70 -28.11
C LYS A 113 -31.14 1.63 -28.73
N PRO A 114 -30.68 1.73 -29.99
CA PRO A 114 -29.79 0.72 -30.56
C PRO A 114 -28.39 0.69 -29.90
N MET A 115 -27.98 1.78 -29.25
CA MET A 115 -26.67 1.85 -28.57
C MET A 115 -26.67 1.18 -27.19
N ARG A 116 -27.84 0.88 -26.61
CA ARG A 116 -27.94 0.25 -25.28
C ARG A 116 -27.25 -1.11 -25.21
N ALA A 117 -27.22 -1.85 -26.31
CA ALA A 117 -26.54 -3.14 -26.40
C ALA A 117 -25.02 -3.05 -26.18
N TRP A 118 -24.43 -1.86 -26.31
CA TRP A 118 -23.00 -1.62 -26.17
C TRP A 118 -22.58 -1.15 -24.77
N ILE A 119 -23.52 -1.02 -23.84
CA ILE A 119 -23.24 -0.50 -22.48
C ILE A 119 -22.24 -1.39 -21.75
N ASP A 120 -22.45 -2.71 -21.74
CA ASP A 120 -21.57 -3.64 -21.02
C ASP A 120 -20.16 -3.67 -21.64
N THR A 121 -20.07 -3.63 -22.98
CA THR A 121 -18.79 -3.49 -23.68
C THR A 121 -18.09 -2.19 -23.33
N ALA A 122 -18.81 -1.07 -23.24
CA ALA A 122 -18.25 0.22 -22.87
C ALA A 122 -17.76 0.24 -21.42
N ILE A 123 -18.46 -0.44 -20.50
CA ILE A 123 -18.02 -0.62 -19.11
C ILE A 123 -16.70 -1.40 -19.06
N LEU A 124 -16.60 -2.51 -19.81
CA LEU A 124 -15.37 -3.30 -19.88
C LEU A 124 -14.20 -2.48 -20.45
N ILE A 125 -14.43 -1.73 -21.54
CA ILE A 125 -13.44 -0.82 -22.13
C ILE A 125 -13.00 0.23 -21.10
N SER A 126 -13.94 0.81 -20.34
CA SER A 126 -13.64 1.77 -19.27
C SER A 126 -12.72 1.15 -18.22
N PHE A 127 -13.02 -0.06 -17.72
CA PHE A 127 -12.17 -0.74 -16.75
C PHE A 127 -10.76 -1.00 -17.27
N VAL A 128 -10.62 -1.49 -18.50
CA VAL A 128 -9.32 -1.75 -19.13
C VAL A 128 -8.54 -0.43 -19.30
N LEU A 129 -9.17 0.58 -19.89
CA LEU A 129 -8.56 1.89 -20.13
C LEU A 129 -8.06 2.53 -18.84
N TYR A 130 -8.92 2.62 -17.81
CA TYR A 130 -8.52 3.23 -16.55
C TYR A 130 -7.48 2.40 -15.80
N THR A 131 -7.55 1.06 -15.87
CA THR A 131 -6.48 0.20 -15.32
C THR A 131 -5.14 0.49 -16.00
N MET A 132 -5.10 0.59 -17.33
CA MET A 132 -3.89 0.94 -18.09
C MET A 132 -3.38 2.35 -17.74
N ILE A 133 -4.28 3.34 -17.64
CA ILE A 133 -3.91 4.71 -17.26
C ILE A 133 -3.33 4.73 -15.83
N THR A 134 -3.97 4.04 -14.88
CA THR A 134 -3.46 3.97 -13.50
C THR A 134 -2.12 3.24 -13.45
N ALA A 135 -1.95 2.14 -14.18
CA ALA A 135 -0.68 1.42 -14.28
C ALA A 135 0.42 2.31 -14.88
N TRP A 136 0.11 3.07 -15.92
CA TRP A 136 1.04 4.03 -16.51
C TRP A 136 1.43 5.11 -15.52
N SER A 137 0.47 5.65 -14.75
CA SER A 137 0.75 6.67 -13.72
C SER A 137 1.74 6.18 -12.67
N MET A 138 1.79 4.87 -12.41
CA MET A 138 2.68 4.25 -11.44
C MET A 138 4.10 3.96 -11.95
N ARG A 139 4.43 4.28 -13.21
CA ARG A 139 5.78 4.06 -13.79
C ARG A 139 6.94 4.70 -13.01
N PRO A 140 6.81 5.92 -12.44
CA PRO A 140 7.85 6.49 -11.58
C PRO A 140 8.10 5.69 -10.29
N GLY A 141 7.26 4.70 -10.01
CA GLY A 141 7.39 3.80 -8.86
C GLY A 141 7.13 4.52 -7.54
N GLN A 142 7.88 4.12 -6.51
CA GLN A 142 7.78 4.72 -5.17
C GLN A 142 8.15 6.21 -5.15
N GLN A 143 8.93 6.70 -6.13
CA GLN A 143 9.36 8.10 -6.19
C GLN A 143 8.18 9.07 -6.36
N ALA A 144 7.10 8.67 -7.04
CA ALA A 144 5.87 9.47 -7.13
C ALA A 144 5.24 9.74 -5.75
N LEU A 145 5.56 8.91 -4.76
CA LEU A 145 5.07 9.01 -3.39
C LEU A 145 6.14 9.50 -2.41
N ALA A 146 7.25 10.08 -2.89
CA ALA A 146 8.35 10.53 -2.03
C ALA A 146 7.90 11.55 -0.96
N HIS A 147 6.86 12.34 -1.25
CA HIS A 147 6.25 13.28 -0.31
C HIS A 147 5.57 12.61 0.90
N LEU A 148 5.37 11.28 0.87
CA LEU A 148 4.89 10.49 2.00
C LEU A 148 6.03 10.06 2.95
N GLY A 149 7.30 10.39 2.65
CA GLY A 149 8.44 10.05 3.48
C GLY A 149 8.59 8.54 3.73
N SER A 150 8.69 8.14 4.99
CA SER A 150 8.85 6.73 5.40
C SER A 150 7.67 5.84 5.00
N HIS A 151 6.51 6.42 4.71
CA HIS A 151 5.30 5.71 4.32
C HIS A 151 5.20 5.41 2.82
N ALA A 152 6.08 5.98 1.99
CA ALA A 152 6.02 5.87 0.54
C ALA A 152 6.02 4.41 0.04
N ALA A 153 6.81 3.53 0.67
CA ALA A 153 6.88 2.12 0.31
C ALA A 153 5.54 1.41 0.55
N SER A 154 4.97 1.58 1.75
CA SER A 154 3.69 0.96 2.12
C SER A 154 2.54 1.46 1.26
N ALA A 155 2.49 2.77 1.00
CA ALA A 155 1.51 3.36 0.10
C ALA A 155 1.68 2.85 -1.35
N PHE A 156 2.91 2.63 -1.81
CA PHE A 156 3.13 2.05 -3.14
C PHE A 156 2.68 0.59 -3.22
N ILE A 157 2.93 -0.23 -2.20
CA ILE A 157 2.43 -1.61 -2.13
C ILE A 157 0.89 -1.60 -2.12
N TRP A 158 0.27 -0.67 -1.39
CA TRP A 158 -1.19 -0.47 -1.40
C TRP A 158 -1.73 -0.18 -2.81
N LEU A 159 -1.12 0.75 -3.55
CA LEU A 159 -1.53 1.05 -4.93
C LEU A 159 -1.37 -0.16 -5.85
N LYS A 160 -0.30 -0.95 -5.71
CA LYS A 160 -0.12 -2.19 -6.47
C LYS A 160 -1.19 -3.22 -6.15
N ALA A 161 -1.59 -3.35 -4.89
CA ALA A 161 -2.67 -4.26 -4.49
C ALA A 161 -4.01 -3.86 -5.13
N LEU A 162 -4.35 -2.57 -5.10
CA LEU A 162 -5.54 -2.05 -5.79
C LEU A 162 -5.49 -2.29 -7.31
N LEU A 163 -4.34 -2.07 -7.94
CA LEU A 163 -4.16 -2.32 -9.37
C LEU A 163 -4.27 -3.81 -9.72
N ALA A 164 -3.69 -4.69 -8.91
CA ALA A 164 -3.82 -6.14 -9.10
C ALA A 164 -5.30 -6.58 -8.98
N MET A 165 -6.03 -6.02 -8.02
CA MET A 165 -7.47 -6.28 -7.87
C MET A 165 -8.28 -5.77 -9.06
N SER A 166 -7.93 -4.63 -9.65
CA SER A 166 -8.64 -4.14 -10.85
C SER A 166 -8.42 -5.04 -12.07
N VAL A 167 -7.23 -5.62 -12.22
CA VAL A 167 -6.95 -6.62 -13.26
C VAL A 167 -7.77 -7.90 -13.04
N VAL A 168 -7.83 -8.40 -11.80
CA VAL A 168 -8.67 -9.57 -11.46
C VAL A 168 -10.15 -9.26 -11.74
N ASN A 169 -10.62 -8.06 -11.42
CA ASN A 169 -11.98 -7.63 -11.71
C ASN A 169 -12.30 -7.64 -13.23
N ILE A 170 -11.36 -7.23 -14.09
CA ILE A 170 -11.52 -7.31 -15.55
C ILE A 170 -11.67 -8.76 -16.01
N ILE A 171 -10.85 -9.67 -15.49
CA ILE A 171 -10.90 -11.10 -15.86
C ILE A 171 -12.25 -11.70 -15.46
N ILE A 172 -12.71 -11.40 -14.25
CA ILE A 172 -14.02 -11.83 -13.75
C ILE A 172 -15.15 -11.29 -14.62
N GLU A 173 -15.13 -9.99 -14.92
CA GLU A 173 -16.17 -9.35 -15.73
C GLU A 173 -16.23 -9.98 -17.12
N LEU A 174 -15.08 -10.25 -17.73
CA LEU A 174 -15.00 -10.96 -19.00
C LEU A 174 -15.59 -12.38 -18.90
N ALA A 175 -15.27 -13.13 -17.85
CA ALA A 175 -15.79 -14.48 -17.65
C ALA A 175 -17.32 -14.49 -17.47
N VAL A 176 -17.88 -13.55 -16.69
CA VAL A 176 -19.33 -13.38 -16.55
C VAL A 176 -19.98 -13.04 -17.89
N ASN A 177 -19.42 -12.09 -18.64
CA ASN A 177 -19.95 -11.73 -19.96
C ASN A 177 -19.93 -12.91 -20.95
N LEU A 178 -18.91 -13.77 -20.89
CA LEU A 178 -18.83 -14.99 -21.72
C LEU A 178 -19.92 -16.02 -21.34
N GLU A 179 -20.18 -16.23 -20.05
CA GLU A 179 -21.26 -17.12 -19.59
C GLU A 179 -22.64 -16.61 -20.04
N LEU A 180 -22.89 -15.30 -19.90
CA LEU A 180 -24.14 -14.67 -20.33
C LEU A 180 -24.33 -14.74 -21.85
N ALA A 181 -23.26 -14.54 -22.63
CA ALA A 181 -23.30 -14.64 -24.09
C ALA A 181 -23.63 -16.07 -24.58
N GLN A 182 -23.31 -17.09 -23.79
CA GLN A 182 -23.69 -18.49 -24.04
C GLN A 182 -25.15 -18.80 -23.65
N GLY A 183 -25.90 -17.82 -23.13
CA GLY A 183 -27.29 -17.98 -22.72
C GLY A 183 -27.46 -18.39 -21.26
N THR A 184 -26.40 -18.39 -20.45
CA THR A 184 -26.49 -18.65 -19.01
C THR A 184 -27.26 -17.49 -18.37
N ALA A 185 -28.29 -17.79 -17.58
CA ALA A 185 -28.99 -16.75 -16.83
C ALA A 185 -28.06 -16.16 -15.76
N LEU A 186 -28.23 -14.87 -15.45
CA LEU A 186 -27.44 -14.20 -14.41
C LEU A 186 -27.54 -14.92 -13.06
N SER A 187 -28.71 -15.46 -12.71
CA SER A 187 -28.93 -16.26 -11.50
C SER A 187 -28.06 -17.51 -11.41
N ASP A 188 -27.62 -18.04 -12.55
CA ASP A 188 -26.95 -19.34 -12.69
C ASP A 188 -25.48 -19.21 -13.12
N SER A 189 -24.94 -17.98 -13.13
CA SER A 189 -23.54 -17.72 -13.42
C SER A 189 -22.61 -18.22 -12.30
N ILE A 190 -21.73 -19.17 -12.61
CA ILE A 190 -20.72 -19.70 -11.70
C ILE A 190 -19.60 -18.67 -11.52
N SER A 191 -19.17 -18.01 -12.59
CA SER A 191 -18.15 -16.95 -12.54
C SER A 191 -18.54 -15.84 -11.58
N MET A 192 -19.81 -15.41 -11.59
CA MET A 192 -20.29 -14.39 -10.67
C MET A 192 -20.34 -14.88 -9.22
N LEU A 193 -20.69 -16.15 -8.97
CA LEU A 193 -20.64 -16.72 -7.63
C LEU A 193 -19.20 -16.74 -7.08
N ILE A 194 -18.24 -17.25 -7.86
CA ILE A 194 -16.82 -17.29 -7.48
C ILE A 194 -16.31 -15.88 -7.21
N ALA A 195 -16.62 -14.92 -8.08
CA ALA A 195 -16.27 -13.53 -7.91
C ALA A 195 -16.85 -12.93 -6.63
N SER A 196 -18.11 -13.23 -6.32
CA SER A 196 -18.79 -12.73 -5.12
C SER A 196 -18.12 -13.23 -3.84
N ILE A 197 -17.70 -14.51 -3.82
CA ILE A 197 -16.99 -15.13 -2.69
C ILE A 197 -15.58 -14.54 -2.57
N ALA A 198 -14.84 -14.40 -3.67
CA ALA A 198 -13.51 -13.82 -3.67
C ALA A 198 -13.54 -12.35 -3.20
N PHE A 199 -14.50 -11.57 -3.70
CA PHE A 199 -14.71 -10.19 -3.28
C PHE A 199 -15.07 -10.09 -1.79
N PHE A 200 -15.89 -11.01 -1.28
CA PHE A 200 -16.20 -11.11 0.15
C PHE A 200 -14.95 -11.38 0.98
N ALA A 201 -14.17 -12.39 0.61
CA ALA A 201 -12.94 -12.73 1.32
C ALA A 201 -11.97 -11.54 1.37
N ILE A 202 -11.74 -10.88 0.22
CA ILE A 202 -10.86 -9.71 0.11
C ILE A 202 -11.36 -8.55 0.98
N ASN A 203 -12.65 -8.19 0.90
CA ASN A 203 -13.20 -7.08 1.69
C ASN A 203 -13.19 -7.42 3.19
N ALA A 204 -13.50 -8.65 3.57
CA ALA A 204 -13.48 -9.08 4.96
C ALA A 204 -12.06 -9.01 5.53
N THR A 205 -11.06 -9.52 4.80
CA THR A 205 -9.64 -9.38 5.18
C THR A 205 -9.25 -7.91 5.28
N MET A 206 -9.69 -7.05 4.37
CA MET A 206 -9.38 -5.63 4.41
C MET A 206 -9.98 -4.94 5.64
N VAL A 207 -11.25 -5.21 5.96
CA VAL A 207 -11.93 -4.68 7.16
C VAL A 207 -11.21 -5.17 8.42
N LEU A 208 -10.87 -6.45 8.52
CA LEU A 208 -10.12 -6.99 9.64
C LEU A 208 -8.73 -6.35 9.77
N ALA A 209 -7.99 -6.25 8.66
CA ALA A 209 -6.68 -5.60 8.61
C ALA A 209 -6.77 -4.13 9.04
N ALA A 210 -7.87 -3.46 8.74
CA ALA A 210 -8.12 -2.08 9.12
C ALA A 210 -8.45 -1.98 10.62
N LEU A 211 -9.34 -2.83 11.14
CA LEU A 211 -9.70 -2.88 12.57
C LEU A 211 -8.50 -3.23 13.46
N GLN A 212 -7.66 -4.16 13.02
CA GLN A 212 -6.44 -4.57 13.74
C GLN A 212 -5.28 -3.58 13.58
N ARG A 213 -5.47 -2.47 12.83
CA ARG A 213 -4.42 -1.50 12.49
C ARG A 213 -3.15 -2.19 11.97
N SER A 214 -3.32 -3.13 11.05
CA SER A 214 -2.23 -3.88 10.47
C SER A 214 -1.16 -2.96 9.90
N HIS A 215 0.10 -3.41 9.93
CA HIS A 215 1.25 -2.68 9.39
C HIS A 215 1.06 -2.26 7.92
N PHE A 216 0.27 -3.03 7.16
CA PHE A 216 -0.06 -2.72 5.76
C PHE A 216 -0.87 -1.41 5.60
N LEU A 217 -1.76 -1.10 6.55
CA LEU A 217 -2.61 0.09 6.55
C LEU A 217 -2.13 1.18 7.51
N GLU A 218 -1.10 0.90 8.31
CA GLU A 218 -0.54 1.81 9.32
C GLU A 218 -0.20 3.18 8.74
N TRP A 219 0.29 3.23 7.50
CA TRP A 219 0.57 4.48 6.82
C TRP A 219 -0.64 5.39 6.67
N MET A 220 -1.85 4.84 6.47
CA MET A 220 -3.09 5.64 6.36
C MET A 220 -3.47 6.28 7.69
N TYR A 221 -3.09 5.65 8.81
CA TYR A 221 -3.35 6.14 10.16
C TYR A 221 -2.32 7.14 10.66
N GLN A 222 -1.20 7.30 9.95
CA GLN A 222 -0.12 8.22 10.32
C GLN A 222 0.03 9.36 9.31
N PHE A 223 -0.35 9.13 8.06
CA PHE A 223 -0.25 10.09 6.97
C PHE A 223 -1.26 11.24 7.14
N GLY A 224 -0.86 12.33 7.79
CA GLY A 224 -1.63 13.57 7.98
C GLY A 224 -2.08 13.82 9.43
N ALA A 225 -1.58 13.03 10.39
CA ALA A 225 -1.18 13.66 11.65
C ALA A 225 -0.21 14.79 11.29
N PRO A 226 -0.34 16.00 11.87
CA PRO A 226 0.59 17.08 11.57
C PRO A 226 2.00 16.58 11.90
N GLN A 227 2.75 16.25 10.85
CA GLN A 227 4.18 16.21 10.94
C GLN A 227 4.51 17.68 11.20
N LYS A 228 5.03 17.99 12.40
CA LYS A 228 5.73 19.25 12.65
C LYS A 228 6.91 19.28 11.69
N LEU A 229 6.64 19.58 10.42
CA LEU A 229 7.60 19.95 9.41
C LEU A 229 8.00 21.36 9.80
N GLY A 230 9.29 21.53 10.08
CA GLY A 230 9.87 22.80 10.42
C GLY A 230 9.53 23.82 9.35
N GLU A 231 8.78 24.85 9.76
CA GLU A 231 8.96 26.18 9.26
C GLU A 231 9.33 27.03 10.46
N ASP A 232 10.46 27.72 10.32
CA ASP A 232 10.92 28.77 11.18
C ASP A 232 9.82 29.82 11.36
N ALA A 233 9.09 29.73 12.47
CA ALA A 233 8.48 30.87 13.12
C ALA A 233 9.08 30.95 14.51
N VAL A 234 9.98 31.91 14.66
CA VAL A 234 10.65 32.31 15.88
C VAL A 234 9.60 32.60 16.96
N GLU A 235 9.36 31.65 17.87
CA GLU A 235 8.82 31.90 19.20
C GLU A 235 9.41 30.90 20.21
N PRO A 236 9.60 31.32 21.49
CA PRO A 236 10.59 30.73 22.38
C PRO A 236 10.18 29.34 22.86
N LYS A 237 11.14 28.41 22.81
CA LYS A 237 11.03 27.02 23.25
C LYS A 237 10.54 26.95 24.71
N SER A 238 9.39 26.30 24.93
CA SER A 238 8.95 25.89 26.26
C SER A 238 9.71 24.66 26.73
N ASP A 239 9.95 24.59 28.05
CA ASP A 239 10.77 23.57 28.74
C ASP A 239 10.38 22.11 28.42
N THR A 240 9.12 21.87 28.08
CA THR A 240 8.56 20.55 27.72
C THR A 240 9.15 19.94 26.44
N ALA A 241 9.55 20.74 25.45
CA ALA A 241 10.13 20.23 24.20
C ALA A 241 11.60 19.81 24.35
N ILE A 242 12.30 20.44 25.30
CA ILE A 242 13.69 20.09 25.63
C ILE A 242 13.72 18.75 26.38
N GLU A 243 12.80 18.52 27.31
CA GLU A 243 12.68 17.25 28.04
C GLU A 243 12.39 16.06 27.11
N GLU A 244 11.41 16.18 26.20
CA GLU A 244 11.03 15.10 25.28
C GLU A 244 12.15 14.75 24.29
N GLN A 245 12.88 15.77 23.80
CA GLN A 245 14.03 15.57 22.91
C GLN A 245 15.24 14.99 23.66
N THR A 246 15.42 15.35 24.93
CA THR A 246 16.47 14.80 25.79
C THR A 246 16.21 13.32 26.10
N GLU A 247 14.96 12.96 26.38
CA GLU A 247 14.56 11.57 26.65
C GLU A 247 14.72 10.68 25.41
N CYS A 248 14.29 11.15 24.23
CA CYS A 248 14.48 10.41 22.98
C CYS A 248 15.96 10.19 22.66
N ARG A 249 16.81 11.18 22.91
CA ARG A 249 18.26 11.05 22.72
C ARG A 249 18.88 10.06 23.71
N ALA A 250 18.51 10.13 24.99
CA ALA A 250 18.97 9.19 26.00
C ALA A 250 18.55 7.74 25.68
N LEU A 251 17.34 7.53 25.16
CA LEU A 251 16.88 6.21 24.71
C LEU A 251 17.68 5.69 23.51
N PHE A 252 18.01 6.55 22.55
CA PHE A 252 18.86 6.17 21.42
C PHE A 252 20.29 5.82 21.87
N GLU A 253 20.87 6.59 22.79
CA GLU A 253 22.20 6.31 23.35
C GLU A 253 22.22 4.98 24.11
N ARG A 254 21.19 4.68 24.91
CA ARG A 254 21.03 3.38 25.57
C ARG A 254 20.94 2.23 24.56
N TRP A 255 20.24 2.44 23.45
CA TRP A 255 20.20 1.47 22.36
C TRP A 255 21.57 1.25 21.72
N VAL A 256 22.29 2.32 21.40
CA VAL A 256 23.65 2.26 20.83
C VAL A 256 24.62 1.53 21.77
N GLN A 257 24.56 1.81 23.07
CA GLN A 257 25.36 1.10 24.07
C GLN A 257 25.02 -0.38 24.11
N LEU A 258 23.74 -0.74 24.11
CA LEU A 258 23.29 -2.14 24.16
C LEU A 258 23.75 -2.93 22.92
N ILE A 259 23.55 -2.39 21.71
CA ILE A 259 23.94 -3.08 20.47
C ILE A 259 25.45 -3.25 20.33
N GLN A 260 26.25 -2.32 20.87
CA GLN A 260 27.70 -2.41 20.90
C GLN A 260 28.19 -3.42 21.96
N THR A 261 27.64 -3.33 23.18
CA THR A 261 28.07 -4.17 24.32
C THR A 261 27.76 -5.64 24.09
N GLU A 262 26.55 -5.93 23.61
CA GLU A 262 26.11 -7.31 23.36
C GLU A 262 26.34 -7.78 21.91
N GLN A 263 26.97 -6.95 21.07
CA GLN A 263 27.21 -7.23 19.65
C GLN A 263 25.98 -7.73 18.90
N LEU A 264 24.79 -7.19 19.23
CA LEU A 264 23.49 -7.75 18.79
C LEU A 264 23.28 -7.71 17.27
N HIS A 265 24.06 -6.88 16.57
CA HIS A 265 24.05 -6.81 15.11
C HIS A 265 24.63 -8.08 14.46
N LYS A 266 25.55 -8.78 15.13
CA LYS A 266 26.24 -10.00 14.64
C LYS A 266 25.46 -11.29 14.84
N LEU A 267 24.31 -11.24 15.50
CA LEU A 267 23.49 -12.44 15.72
C LEU A 267 23.03 -13.03 14.37
N GLU A 268 23.26 -14.33 14.18
CA GLU A 268 22.99 -15.06 12.94
C GLU A 268 21.51 -14.98 12.49
N PHE A 269 20.59 -15.00 13.45
CA PHE A 269 19.14 -14.81 13.20
C PHE A 269 18.68 -13.36 13.33
N GLY A 270 19.60 -12.48 13.72
CA GLY A 270 19.39 -11.07 13.97
C GLY A 270 18.52 -10.70 15.16
N ILE A 271 18.60 -9.43 15.53
CA ILE A 271 17.75 -8.84 16.56
C ILE A 271 16.56 -8.12 15.92
N THR A 272 15.36 -8.48 16.37
CA THR A 272 14.12 -7.79 15.98
C THR A 272 13.84 -6.60 16.90
N LEU A 273 13.09 -5.62 16.40
CA LEU A 273 12.67 -4.45 17.19
C LEU A 273 11.98 -4.83 18.52
N PRO A 274 11.04 -5.81 18.58
CA PRO A 274 10.44 -6.24 19.84
C PRO A 274 11.46 -6.84 20.83
N GLN A 275 12.45 -7.60 20.34
CA GLN A 275 13.49 -8.17 21.20
C GLN A 275 14.42 -7.09 21.77
N ALA A 276 14.82 -6.11 20.93
CA ALA A 276 15.61 -4.96 21.37
C ALA A 276 14.87 -4.12 22.42
N ALA A 277 13.58 -3.85 22.18
CA ALA A 277 12.75 -3.10 23.10
C ALA A 277 12.56 -3.83 24.44
N ARG A 278 12.40 -5.16 24.40
CA ARG A 278 12.31 -6.00 25.60
C ARG A 278 13.61 -5.94 26.42
N LYS A 279 14.78 -5.96 25.78
CA LYS A 279 16.08 -5.81 26.47
C LYS A 279 16.24 -4.43 27.12
N LEU A 280 15.70 -3.39 26.49
CA LEU A 280 15.70 -2.03 27.05
C LEU A 280 14.56 -1.77 28.06
N GLN A 281 13.66 -2.75 28.26
CA GLN A 281 12.45 -2.65 29.09
C GLN A 281 11.53 -1.48 28.70
N ILE A 282 11.37 -1.25 27.39
CA ILE A 282 10.52 -0.18 26.84
C ILE A 282 9.54 -0.74 25.79
N PRO A 283 8.44 -0.03 25.51
CA PRO A 283 7.59 -0.33 24.36
C PRO A 283 8.36 -0.22 23.04
N ALA A 284 8.16 -1.16 22.12
CA ALA A 284 8.80 -1.16 20.79
C ALA A 284 8.61 0.14 20.01
N ARG A 285 7.46 0.81 20.20
CA ARG A 285 7.16 2.11 19.61
C ARG A 285 8.11 3.20 20.08
N GLN A 286 8.48 3.23 21.36
CA GLN A 286 9.42 4.23 21.89
C GLN A 286 10.81 4.08 21.27
N LEU A 287 11.30 2.84 21.18
CA LEU A 287 12.58 2.56 20.51
C LEU A 287 12.54 2.93 19.03
N SER A 288 11.46 2.57 18.32
CA SER A 288 11.30 2.93 16.91
C SER A 288 11.27 4.45 16.72
N ASN A 289 10.56 5.18 17.57
CA ASN A 289 10.50 6.64 17.54
C ASN A 289 11.89 7.26 17.78
N ALA A 290 12.61 6.82 18.82
CA ALA A 290 13.94 7.32 19.15
C ALA A 290 14.93 7.10 18.00
N VAL A 291 14.94 5.90 17.41
CA VAL A 291 15.81 5.60 16.24
C VAL A 291 15.41 6.46 15.03
N ASN A 292 14.13 6.55 14.70
CA ASN A 292 13.68 7.36 13.57
C ASN A 292 14.00 8.85 13.76
N GLN A 293 13.82 9.41 14.97
CA GLN A 293 14.07 10.83 15.24
C GLN A 293 15.56 11.18 15.26
N ILE A 294 16.41 10.34 15.86
CA ILE A 294 17.84 10.64 16.04
C ILE A 294 18.67 10.17 14.83
N TYR A 295 18.38 8.99 14.28
CA TYR A 295 19.14 8.39 13.19
C TYR A 295 18.53 8.68 11.80
N GLY A 296 17.26 9.10 11.73
CA GLY A 296 16.59 9.47 10.47
C GLY A 296 16.15 8.30 9.58
N LYS A 297 16.31 7.05 10.04
CA LYS A 297 15.96 5.82 9.30
C LYS A 297 15.29 4.81 10.22
N SER A 298 14.63 3.81 9.65
CA SER A 298 13.97 2.74 10.41
C SER A 298 14.97 1.91 11.22
N PHE A 299 14.48 1.28 12.30
CA PHE A 299 15.28 0.38 13.13
C PHE A 299 16.01 -0.70 12.33
N SER A 300 15.32 -1.35 11.39
CA SER A 300 15.92 -2.38 10.54
C SER A 300 17.01 -1.82 9.61
N MET A 301 16.83 -0.60 9.11
CA MET A 301 17.82 0.05 8.24
C MET A 301 19.06 0.48 9.03
N HIS A 302 18.87 1.00 10.24
CA HIS A 302 19.97 1.28 11.18
C HIS A 302 20.75 0.01 11.51
N LEU A 303 20.06 -1.09 11.83
CA LEU A 303 20.70 -2.38 12.10
C LEU A 303 21.48 -2.89 10.88
N ASN A 304 20.90 -2.82 9.68
CA ASN A 304 21.57 -3.25 8.45
C ASN A 304 22.80 -2.36 8.13
N ASP A 305 22.74 -1.05 8.40
CA ASP A 305 23.90 -0.15 8.23
C ASP A 305 25.06 -0.61 9.12
N LEU A 306 24.81 -0.96 10.39
CA LEU A 306 25.83 -1.52 11.29
C LEU A 306 26.38 -2.88 10.81
N ARG A 307 25.51 -3.73 10.27
CA ARG A 307 25.92 -5.04 9.75
C ARG A 307 26.77 -4.94 8.50
N VAL A 308 26.47 -3.98 7.62
CA VAL A 308 27.30 -3.74 6.45
C VAL A 308 28.66 -3.19 6.88
N GLN A 309 28.73 -2.30 7.87
CA GLN A 309 30.00 -1.85 8.44
C GLN A 309 30.83 -3.02 8.98
N GLU A 310 30.22 -3.94 9.71
CA GLU A 310 30.90 -5.17 10.17
C GLU A 310 31.36 -6.03 8.97
N ALA A 311 30.52 -6.21 7.95
CA ALA A 311 30.90 -6.95 6.75
C ALA A 311 32.08 -6.29 6.02
N GLN A 312 32.16 -4.96 5.95
CA GLN A 312 33.31 -4.25 5.37
C GLN A 312 34.60 -4.53 6.16
N VAL A 313 34.51 -4.55 7.50
CA VAL A 313 35.64 -4.91 8.37
C VAL A 313 36.07 -6.35 8.12
N LEU A 314 35.15 -7.31 8.08
CA LEU A 314 35.45 -8.73 7.82
C LEU A 314 36.06 -8.93 6.42
N LEU A 315 35.53 -8.27 5.38
CA LEU A 315 36.07 -8.37 4.01
C LEU A 315 37.51 -7.86 3.89
N SER A 316 37.89 -6.87 4.71
CA SER A 316 39.24 -6.28 4.69
C SER A 316 40.22 -7.03 5.59
N SER A 317 39.77 -7.51 6.75
CA SER A 317 40.64 -8.11 7.78
C SER A 317 40.76 -9.63 7.68
N ARG A 318 39.79 -10.30 7.03
CA ARG A 318 39.70 -11.77 6.92
C ARG A 318 39.51 -12.19 5.46
N PRO A 319 40.55 -12.06 4.62
CA PRO A 319 40.46 -12.45 3.20
C PRO A 319 40.24 -13.95 3.01
N ASP A 320 40.50 -14.75 4.03
CA ASP A 320 40.27 -16.20 4.10
C ASP A 320 38.79 -16.59 4.14
N LEU A 321 37.91 -15.73 4.66
CA LEU A 321 36.47 -16.02 4.74
C LEU A 321 35.80 -15.88 3.38
N SER A 322 34.94 -16.83 3.01
CA SER A 322 34.07 -16.70 1.85
C SER A 322 33.04 -15.57 2.04
N ILE A 323 32.49 -15.04 0.93
CA ILE A 323 31.44 -14.01 0.99
C ILE A 323 30.20 -14.51 1.75
N ILE A 324 29.94 -15.82 1.73
CA ILE A 324 28.81 -16.43 2.44
C ILE A 324 29.10 -16.47 3.95
N GLU A 325 30.31 -16.81 4.37
CA GLU A 325 30.70 -16.78 5.79
C GLU A 325 30.64 -15.34 6.33
N VAL A 326 31.19 -14.37 5.59
CA VAL A 326 31.10 -12.95 5.97
C VAL A 326 29.65 -12.49 6.11
N MET A 327 28.76 -12.91 5.21
CA MET A 327 27.34 -12.61 5.32
C MET A 327 26.74 -13.13 6.64
N HIS A 328 27.04 -14.38 7.00
CA HIS A 328 26.53 -15.00 8.23
C HIS A 328 27.13 -14.35 9.49
N GLU A 329 28.44 -14.09 9.50
CA GLU A 329 29.13 -13.43 10.63
C GLU A 329 28.68 -11.98 10.82
N ALA A 330 28.33 -11.28 9.73
CA ALA A 330 27.71 -9.96 9.80
C ALA A 330 26.23 -10.01 10.22
N GLY A 331 25.67 -11.18 10.49
CA GLY A 331 24.30 -11.36 11.00
C GLY A 331 23.19 -11.33 9.94
N PHE A 332 23.51 -11.52 8.66
CA PHE A 332 22.51 -11.66 7.60
C PHE A 332 22.10 -13.12 7.41
N SER A 333 20.79 -13.36 7.35
CA SER A 333 20.22 -14.70 7.15
C SER A 333 20.08 -15.10 5.67
N THR A 334 20.07 -14.13 4.75
CA THR A 334 19.85 -14.39 3.31
C THR A 334 20.78 -13.58 2.42
N LYS A 335 21.28 -14.22 1.36
CA LYS A 335 22.17 -13.62 0.35
C LYS A 335 21.54 -12.45 -0.40
N SER A 336 20.24 -12.52 -0.68
CA SER A 336 19.51 -11.46 -1.38
C SER A 336 19.47 -10.17 -0.57
N ASN A 337 19.17 -10.27 0.74
CA ASN A 337 19.14 -9.11 1.62
C ASN A 337 20.55 -8.52 1.83
N PHE A 338 21.55 -9.39 2.05
CA PHE A 338 22.95 -8.96 2.20
C PHE A 338 23.45 -8.20 0.98
N ASN A 339 23.34 -8.77 -0.21
CA ASN A 339 23.81 -8.11 -1.43
C ASN A 339 23.11 -6.78 -1.69
N LYS A 340 21.79 -6.72 -1.45
CA LYS A 340 21.00 -5.49 -1.62
C LYS A 340 21.45 -4.39 -0.67
N GLU A 341 21.59 -4.70 0.62
CA GLU A 341 21.96 -3.70 1.63
C GLU A 341 23.43 -3.31 1.53
N PHE A 342 24.31 -4.25 1.22
CA PHE A 342 25.73 -3.96 0.97
C PHE A 342 25.88 -2.99 -0.21
N LEU A 343 25.24 -3.29 -1.36
CA LEU A 343 25.24 -2.41 -2.52
C LEU A 343 24.65 -1.02 -2.21
N ARG A 344 23.58 -0.96 -1.40
CA ARG A 344 22.96 0.31 -1.01
C ARG A 344 23.91 1.19 -0.20
N VAL A 345 24.70 0.60 0.69
CA VAL A 345 25.58 1.33 1.61
C VAL A 345 26.92 1.66 0.95
N THR A 346 27.52 0.73 0.21
CA THR A 346 28.87 0.87 -0.34
C THR A 346 28.90 1.29 -1.81
N GLY A 347 27.79 1.15 -2.53
CA GLY A 347 27.71 1.40 -3.97
C GLY A 347 28.26 0.26 -4.84
N MET A 348 28.77 -0.82 -4.24
CA MET A 348 29.36 -1.95 -4.96
C MET A 348 28.97 -3.31 -4.36
N SER A 349 29.26 -4.41 -5.07
CA SER A 349 29.01 -5.75 -4.56
C SER A 349 30.05 -6.15 -3.51
N PRO A 350 29.74 -7.07 -2.58
CA PRO A 350 30.71 -7.58 -1.59
C PRO A 350 32.00 -8.13 -2.21
N SER A 351 31.88 -8.83 -3.35
CA SER A 351 33.03 -9.37 -4.09
C SER A 351 33.89 -8.25 -4.66
N ALA A 352 33.26 -7.26 -5.33
CA ALA A 352 33.99 -6.12 -5.88
C ALA A 352 34.71 -5.30 -4.79
N TYR A 353 34.05 -5.11 -3.65
CA TYR A 353 34.64 -4.43 -2.49
C TYR A 353 35.88 -5.14 -1.95
N ARG A 354 35.89 -6.48 -1.98
CA ARG A 354 37.05 -7.28 -1.56
C ARG A 354 38.21 -7.14 -2.54
N ASP A 355 37.93 -7.24 -3.83
CA ASP A 355 38.95 -7.16 -4.88
C ASP A 355 39.62 -5.78 -4.88
N GLU A 356 38.86 -4.71 -4.67
CA GLU A 356 39.39 -3.35 -4.55
C GLU A 356 40.30 -3.19 -3.33
N ASN A 357 39.90 -3.68 -2.15
CA ASN A 357 40.73 -3.60 -0.94
C ASN A 357 42.03 -4.42 -1.04
N LEU A 358 42.00 -5.58 -1.71
CA LEU A 358 43.20 -6.38 -1.97
C LEU A 358 44.15 -5.69 -2.96
N SER A 359 43.62 -4.92 -3.90
CA SER A 359 44.44 -4.16 -4.85
C SER A 359 45.06 -2.89 -4.25
N ALA A 360 44.45 -2.32 -3.21
CA ALA A 360 44.90 -1.10 -2.54
C ALA A 360 45.92 -1.33 -1.41
N SER A 361 46.09 -2.57 -0.94
CA SER A 361 47.03 -2.94 0.13
C SER A 361 48.05 -3.95 -0.41
N PRO A 362 49.22 -3.51 -0.94
CA PRO A 362 50.25 -4.45 -1.38
C PRO A 362 50.75 -5.24 -0.17
N LEU A 363 50.67 -6.57 -0.27
CA LEU A 363 51.24 -7.52 0.69
C LEU A 363 52.69 -7.13 1.04
N PRO A 364 53.09 -7.09 2.33
CA PRO A 364 54.48 -6.91 2.72
C PRO A 364 55.37 -8.09 2.32
#